data_AF-A0A4Q5NJH3-F1
#
_entry.id   AF-A0A4Q5NJH3-F1
#
_cell.length_a   1.000
_cell.length_b   1.000
_cell.length_c   1.000
_cell.angle_alpha   90.00
_cell.angle_beta   90.00
_cell.angle_gamma   90.00
#
_symmetry.space_group_name_H-M   'P 1'
#
loop_
_entity.id
_entity.type
_entity.pdbx_description
1 polymer ?
#
loop_
_entity_poly.entity_id
_entity_poly.type
_entity_poly.pdbx_seq_one_letter_code
_entity_poly.pdbx_strand_id
1 'polypeptide(L)'
;MESENLKEQIKRESYRIATAFGVKRIGIGRRFSNIFEFRGPFENDEMVWSFLKETGQLIGIRLGYKERCGVHRMKAGRVLNQWLCVRNSMFNEQMARGLYRFGFEDETIIDQLHPLTAHEKLELRLSMPREFWPQKWLNEEK
;
A
#
# COMPACT_ATOMS: atom_id res chain seq x y z
N MET A 1 9.56 8.34 24.17
CA MET A 1 9.08 6.95 24.11
C MET A 1 8.03 6.75 23.01
N GLU A 2 7.01 7.60 22.87
CA GLU A 2 6.00 7.48 21.80
C GLU A 2 6.57 7.60 20.37
N SER A 3 7.57 8.48 20.17
CA SER A 3 8.16 8.71 18.84
C SER A 3 8.97 7.51 18.29
N GLU A 4 9.58 6.71 19.16
CA GLU A 4 10.35 5.53 18.75
C GLU A 4 9.44 4.39 18.32
N ASN A 5 8.39 4.13 19.11
CA ASN A 5 7.35 3.16 18.79
C ASN A 5 6.69 3.46 17.43
N LEU A 6 6.39 4.74 17.16
CA LEU A 6 5.80 5.14 15.88
C LEU A 6 6.73 4.85 14.69
N LYS A 7 8.04 5.10 14.82
CA LYS A 7 9.00 4.80 13.75
C LYS A 7 9.09 3.30 13.48
N GLU A 8 9.08 2.48 14.52
CA GLU A 8 9.08 1.02 14.40
C GLU A 8 7.79 0.51 13.75
N GLN A 9 6.64 1.06 14.12
CA GLN A 9 5.35 0.78 13.50
C GLN A 9 5.37 1.11 12.01
N ILE A 10 5.80 2.33 11.63
CA ILE A 10 5.90 2.74 10.22
C ILE A 10 6.85 1.82 9.45
N LYS A 11 7.98 1.44 10.06
CA LYS A 11 8.94 0.52 9.45
C LYS A 11 8.30 -0.86 9.20
N ARG A 12 7.57 -1.41 10.19
CA ARG A 12 6.85 -2.67 10.05
C ARG A 12 5.79 -2.63 8.96
N GLU A 13 4.98 -1.57 8.94
CA GLU A 13 3.96 -1.36 7.89
C GLU A 13 4.59 -1.20 6.52
N SER A 14 5.73 -0.51 6.44
CA SER A 14 6.49 -0.40 5.19
C SER A 14 6.96 -1.76 4.67
N TYR A 15 7.36 -2.69 5.53
CA TYR A 15 7.69 -4.05 5.10
C TYR A 15 6.45 -4.81 4.63
N ARG A 16 5.30 -4.66 5.30
CA ARG A 16 4.04 -5.27 4.85
C ARG A 16 3.64 -4.81 3.46
N ILE A 17 3.71 -3.50 3.21
CA ILE A 17 3.43 -2.90 1.88
C ILE A 17 4.42 -3.45 0.84
N ALA A 18 5.72 -3.44 1.16
CA ALA A 18 6.74 -3.94 0.23
C ALA A 18 6.50 -5.42 -0.13
N THR A 19 6.25 -6.29 0.87
CA THR A 19 5.92 -7.70 0.64
C THR A 19 4.66 -7.87 -0.20
N ALA A 20 3.59 -7.12 0.11
CA ALA A 20 2.33 -7.17 -0.63
C ALA A 20 2.48 -6.76 -2.10
N PHE A 21 3.51 -6.00 -2.46
CA PHE A 21 3.83 -5.63 -3.85
C PHE A 21 5.05 -6.39 -4.39
N GLY A 22 5.62 -7.35 -3.67
CA GLY A 22 6.81 -8.09 -4.11
C GLY A 22 8.10 -7.25 -4.20
N VAL A 23 8.15 -6.11 -3.53
CA VAL A 23 9.31 -5.21 -3.48
C VAL A 23 10.37 -5.76 -2.53
N LYS A 24 11.54 -6.13 -3.08
CA LYS A 24 12.62 -6.79 -2.32
C LYS A 24 13.55 -5.84 -1.59
N ARG A 25 13.64 -4.58 -2.02
CA ARG A 25 14.57 -3.59 -1.47
C ARG A 25 13.80 -2.31 -1.15
N ILE A 26 13.89 -1.87 0.11
CA ILE A 26 13.24 -0.64 0.56
C ILE A 26 14.31 0.42 0.75
N GLY A 27 14.14 1.55 0.06
CA GLY A 27 14.89 2.77 0.26
C GLY A 27 14.02 3.82 0.93
N ILE A 28 14.66 4.72 1.69
CA ILE A 28 14.00 5.94 2.16
C ILE A 28 13.96 6.94 0.99
N GLY A 29 12.77 7.47 0.72
CA GLY A 29 12.49 8.47 -0.30
C GLY A 29 12.83 9.88 0.16
N ARG A 30 12.08 10.86 -0.36
CA ARG A 30 12.21 12.26 0.04
C ARG A 30 11.68 12.45 1.47
N ARG A 31 12.39 13.27 2.24
CA ARG A 31 11.92 13.70 3.56
C ARG A 31 11.24 15.05 3.40
N PHE A 32 9.92 15.06 3.27
CA PHE A 32 9.14 16.28 3.47
C PHE A 32 9.01 16.55 4.97
N SER A 33 8.66 17.78 5.37
CA SER A 33 8.58 18.15 6.80
C SER A 33 7.70 17.19 7.60
N ASN A 34 6.56 16.79 7.05
CA ASN A 34 5.52 15.99 7.70
C ASN A 34 5.26 14.59 7.10
N ILE A 35 6.02 14.15 6.11
CA ILE A 35 5.82 12.84 5.44
C ILE A 35 7.09 11.99 5.48
N PHE A 36 6.94 10.70 5.81
CA PHE A 36 7.91 9.65 5.53
C PHE A 36 7.58 8.99 4.20
N GLU A 37 8.42 9.23 3.19
CA GLU A 37 8.32 8.53 1.91
C GLU A 37 9.29 7.35 1.90
N PHE A 38 8.81 6.21 1.41
CA PHE A 38 9.59 5.01 1.13
C PHE A 38 9.43 4.66 -0.34
N ARG A 39 10.41 3.97 -0.87
CA ARG A 39 10.45 3.56 -2.27
C ARG A 39 11.12 2.21 -2.42
N GLY A 40 10.84 1.53 -3.53
CA GLY A 40 11.58 0.35 -3.91
C GLY A 40 11.40 0.03 -5.39
N PRO A 41 12.32 -0.75 -5.96
CA PRO A 41 12.20 -1.19 -7.35
C PRO A 41 10.97 -2.10 -7.48
N PHE A 42 10.18 -1.86 -8.52
CA PHE A 42 9.01 -2.64 -8.86
C PHE A 42 9.01 -2.88 -10.38
N GLU A 43 9.26 -4.12 -10.78
CA GLU A 43 9.48 -4.49 -12.19
C GLU A 43 10.53 -3.58 -12.86
N ASN A 44 10.15 -2.83 -13.89
CA ASN A 44 11.02 -1.88 -14.61
C ASN A 44 10.85 -0.43 -14.14
N ASP A 45 10.15 -0.18 -13.04
CA ASP A 45 9.85 1.14 -12.50
C ASP A 45 10.06 1.20 -10.97
N GLU A 46 9.54 2.24 -10.33
CA GLU A 46 9.59 2.48 -8.89
C GLU A 46 8.18 2.42 -8.29
N MET A 47 8.08 1.74 -7.15
CA MET A 47 6.96 1.88 -6.25
C MET A 47 7.33 2.85 -5.14
N VAL A 48 6.39 3.73 -4.78
CA VAL A 48 6.55 4.68 -3.68
C VAL A 48 5.33 4.63 -2.78
N TRP A 49 5.56 4.72 -1.48
CA TRP A 49 4.48 4.83 -0.50
C TRP A 49 4.86 5.80 0.61
N SER A 50 3.85 6.43 1.20
CA SER A 50 4.04 7.59 2.06
C SER A 50 3.18 7.50 3.32
N PHE A 51 3.77 7.88 4.45
CA PHE A 51 3.10 7.96 5.75
C PHE A 51 3.19 9.37 6.33
N LEU A 52 2.18 9.80 7.09
CA LEU A 52 2.28 11.00 7.92
C LEU A 52 3.22 10.72 9.10
N LYS A 53 4.18 11.62 9.35
CA LYS A 53 5.17 11.45 10.44
C LYS A 53 4.54 11.50 11.83
N GLU A 54 3.51 12.32 11.99
CA GLU A 54 2.87 12.58 13.29
C GLU A 54 2.03 11.38 13.75
N THR A 55 1.39 10.68 12.82
CA THR A 55 0.41 9.64 13.12
C THR A 55 0.79 8.25 12.62
N GLY A 56 1.81 8.15 11.76
CA GLY A 56 2.17 6.91 11.07
C GLY A 56 1.11 6.43 10.09
N GLN A 57 0.13 7.26 9.76
CA GLN A 57 -0.96 6.91 8.86
C GLN A 57 -0.47 6.85 7.41
N LEU A 58 -0.77 5.75 6.73
CA LEU A 58 -0.56 5.62 5.29
C LEU A 58 -1.43 6.64 4.55
N ILE A 59 -0.81 7.44 3.69
CA ILE A 59 -1.47 8.48 2.88
C ILE A 59 -1.37 8.24 1.39
N GLY A 60 -0.55 7.28 0.95
CA GLY A 60 -0.58 6.88 -0.45
C GLY A 60 0.39 5.79 -0.81
N ILE A 61 0.03 5.08 -1.87
CA ILE A 61 0.83 4.08 -2.57
C ILE A 61 0.74 4.42 -4.05
N ARG A 62 1.88 4.43 -4.75
CA ARG A 62 1.95 4.69 -6.19
C ARG A 62 2.94 3.75 -6.87
N LEU A 63 2.58 3.34 -8.07
CA LEU A 63 3.41 2.63 -9.04
C LEU A 63 3.68 3.58 -10.21
N GLY A 64 4.92 3.58 -10.68
CA GLY A 64 5.32 4.36 -11.84
C GLY A 64 5.77 5.78 -11.49
N TYR A 65 6.95 6.18 -11.96
CA TYR A 65 7.45 7.55 -11.76
C TYR A 65 6.70 8.57 -12.63
N LYS A 66 6.56 8.28 -13.93
CA LYS A 66 5.90 9.12 -14.94
C LYS A 66 4.43 8.74 -15.13
N GLU A 67 4.19 7.44 -15.26
CA GLU A 67 2.89 6.84 -15.57
C GLU A 67 2.20 6.37 -14.29
N ARG A 68 1.79 7.33 -13.47
CA ARG A 68 1.36 7.08 -12.09
C ARG A 68 0.04 6.32 -12.05
N CYS A 69 0.04 5.11 -11.50
CA CYS A 69 -1.14 4.51 -10.88
C CYS A 69 -0.97 4.59 -9.36
N GLY A 70 -2.00 4.99 -8.63
CA GLY A 70 -1.83 5.15 -7.18
C GLY A 70 -3.11 5.41 -6.44
N VAL A 71 -3.13 4.94 -5.19
CA VAL A 71 -4.15 5.31 -4.21
C VAL A 71 -3.55 6.34 -3.27
N HIS A 72 -4.26 7.43 -3.04
CA HIS A 72 -3.80 8.50 -2.14
C HIS A 72 -4.95 9.08 -1.35
N ARG A 73 -4.67 9.48 -0.12
CA ARG A 73 -5.66 10.06 0.77
C ARG A 73 -5.64 11.58 0.59
N MET A 74 -6.76 12.14 0.13
CA MET A 74 -6.87 13.59 0.00
C MET A 74 -7.26 14.24 1.32
N LYS A 75 -6.71 15.43 1.55
CA LYS A 75 -7.26 16.37 2.53
C LYS A 75 -8.47 17.05 1.91
N ALA A 76 -9.68 16.74 2.39
CA ALA A 76 -10.86 17.54 2.10
C ALA A 76 -11.08 18.50 3.28
N GLY A 77 -10.57 19.74 3.16
CA GLY A 77 -10.63 20.72 4.25
C GLY A 77 -9.87 20.25 5.51
N ARG A 78 -10.58 20.12 6.64
CA ARG A 78 -10.00 19.65 7.92
C ARG A 78 -9.97 18.12 8.08
N VAL A 79 -10.52 17.36 7.13
CA VAL A 79 -10.74 15.91 7.29
C VAL A 79 -10.02 15.12 6.19
N LEU A 80 -9.16 14.19 6.61
CA LEU A 80 -8.45 13.21 5.76
C LEU A 80 -9.26 11.91 5.67
N ASN A 81 -10.38 11.87 4.94
CA ASN A 81 -11.22 10.66 5.01
C ASN A 81 -11.42 9.89 3.71
N GLN A 82 -11.08 10.45 2.54
CA GLN A 82 -11.36 9.77 1.28
C GLN A 82 -10.08 9.39 0.55
N TRP A 83 -10.04 8.13 0.11
CA TRP A 83 -9.07 7.65 -0.85
C TRP A 83 -9.46 8.11 -2.25
N LEU A 84 -8.47 8.45 -3.05
CA LEU A 84 -8.58 8.65 -4.47
C LEU A 84 -7.73 7.63 -5.20
N CYS A 85 -8.24 7.16 -6.34
CA CYS A 85 -7.53 6.27 -7.23
C CYS A 85 -7.13 7.01 -8.52
N VAL A 86 -5.83 7.11 -8.77
CA VAL A 86 -5.29 7.46 -10.10
C VAL A 86 -5.05 6.15 -10.83
N ARG A 87 -5.71 5.98 -11.96
CA ARG A 87 -5.65 4.75 -12.76
C ARG A 87 -4.62 4.88 -13.87
N ASN A 88 -3.94 3.79 -14.16
CA ASN A 88 -3.16 3.62 -15.38
C ASN A 88 -3.29 2.16 -15.82
N SER A 89 -3.75 1.93 -17.05
CA SER A 89 -4.00 0.57 -17.55
C SER A 89 -2.78 -0.35 -17.45
N MET A 90 -1.56 0.18 -17.53
CA MET A 90 -0.33 -0.61 -17.40
C MET A 90 -0.10 -1.14 -15.98
N PHE A 91 -0.64 -0.47 -14.96
CA PHE A 91 -0.38 -0.77 -13.54
C PHE A 91 -1.64 -1.15 -12.74
N ASN A 92 -2.84 -1.06 -13.33
CA ASN A 92 -4.10 -1.29 -12.62
C ASN A 92 -4.17 -2.71 -12.02
N GLU A 93 -3.69 -3.73 -12.75
CA GLU A 93 -3.68 -5.11 -12.27
C GLU A 93 -2.71 -5.28 -11.09
N GLN A 94 -1.48 -4.78 -11.24
CA GLN A 94 -0.45 -4.83 -10.21
C GLN A 94 -0.89 -4.07 -8.95
N MET A 95 -1.54 -2.91 -9.11
CA MET A 95 -2.11 -2.15 -8.01
C MET A 95 -3.22 -2.94 -7.32
N ALA A 96 -4.17 -3.52 -8.06
CA ALA A 96 -5.25 -4.32 -7.49
C ALA A 96 -4.71 -5.52 -6.69
N ARG A 97 -3.78 -6.28 -7.27
CA ARG A 97 -3.12 -7.42 -6.62
C ARG A 97 -2.35 -7.02 -5.37
N GLY A 98 -1.63 -5.90 -5.43
CA GLY A 98 -0.87 -5.36 -4.31
C GLY A 98 -1.76 -4.91 -3.16
N LEU A 99 -2.80 -4.13 -3.45
CA LEU A 99 -3.77 -3.66 -2.46
C LEU A 99 -4.55 -4.82 -1.83
N TYR A 100 -4.95 -5.81 -2.62
CA TYR A 100 -5.61 -7.00 -2.11
C TYR A 100 -4.71 -7.77 -1.13
N ARG A 101 -3.44 -8.03 -1.49
CA ARG A 101 -2.46 -8.69 -0.60
C ARG A 101 -2.17 -7.89 0.66
N PHE A 102 -2.16 -6.57 0.55
CA PHE A 102 -1.99 -5.67 1.69
C PHE A 102 -3.20 -5.68 2.65
N GLY A 103 -4.36 -6.14 2.19
CA GLY A 103 -5.62 -6.11 2.93
C GLY A 103 -6.25 -4.73 2.94
N PHE A 104 -6.13 -3.99 1.83
CA PHE A 104 -6.81 -2.71 1.66
C PHE A 104 -8.33 -2.92 1.65
N GLU A 105 -9.08 -2.15 2.43
CA GLU A 105 -10.49 -2.43 2.73
C GLU A 105 -11.48 -1.56 1.94
N ASP A 106 -11.01 -0.53 1.25
CA ASP A 106 -11.89 0.37 0.48
C ASP A 106 -12.27 -0.29 -0.86
N GLU A 107 -13.38 -1.02 -0.85
CA GLU A 107 -13.91 -1.72 -2.03
C GLU A 107 -14.18 -0.75 -3.18
N THR A 108 -14.62 0.48 -2.90
CA THR A 108 -14.89 1.48 -3.95
C THR A 108 -13.64 1.86 -4.75
N ILE A 109 -12.46 1.79 -4.12
CA ILE A 109 -11.17 2.02 -4.76
C ILE A 109 -10.70 0.79 -5.51
N ILE A 110 -10.91 -0.40 -4.94
CA ILE A 110 -10.53 -1.67 -5.58
C ILE A 110 -11.36 -1.87 -6.86
N ASP A 111 -12.65 -1.55 -6.84
CA ASP A 111 -13.56 -1.68 -7.99
C ASP A 111 -13.20 -0.73 -9.15
N GLN A 112 -12.43 0.33 -8.90
CA GLN A 112 -11.91 1.21 -9.95
C GLN A 112 -10.70 0.62 -10.69
N LEU A 113 -10.06 -0.41 -10.13
CA LEU A 113 -8.88 -1.08 -10.67
C LEU A 113 -9.27 -2.34 -11.47
N HIS A 114 -8.30 -3.22 -11.74
CA HIS A 114 -8.57 -4.49 -12.40
C HIS A 114 -9.35 -5.44 -11.45
N PRO A 115 -10.50 -5.98 -11.86
CA PRO A 115 -11.27 -6.89 -11.02
C PRO A 115 -10.51 -8.21 -10.82
N LEU A 116 -10.40 -8.65 -9.57
CA LEU A 116 -9.77 -9.94 -9.25
C LEU A 116 -10.83 -11.03 -9.12
N THR A 117 -10.63 -12.15 -9.82
CA THR A 117 -11.48 -13.33 -9.70
C THR A 117 -11.35 -13.99 -8.33
N ALA A 118 -12.32 -14.83 -7.94
CA ALA A 118 -12.25 -15.59 -6.69
C ALA A 118 -11.01 -16.51 -6.63
N HIS A 119 -10.63 -17.10 -7.77
CA HIS A 119 -9.45 -17.95 -7.88
C HIS A 119 -8.16 -17.15 -7.65
N GLU A 120 -8.00 -16.00 -8.32
CA GLU A 120 -6.84 -15.14 -8.12
C GLU A 120 -6.74 -14.62 -6.67
N LYS A 121 -7.87 -14.25 -6.07
CA LYS A 121 -7.93 -13.84 -4.66
C LYS A 121 -7.41 -14.92 -3.72
N LEU A 122 -7.70 -16.20 -4.02
CA LEU A 122 -7.18 -17.34 -3.26
C LEU A 122 -5.67 -17.51 -3.47
N GLU A 123 -5.21 -17.50 -4.72
CA GLU A 123 -3.78 -17.64 -5.04
C GLU A 123 -2.94 -16.51 -4.42
N LEU A 124 -3.42 -15.26 -4.50
CA LEU A 124 -2.76 -14.11 -3.90
C LEU A 124 -2.63 -14.24 -2.38
N ARG A 125 -3.66 -14.76 -1.69
CA ARG A 125 -3.60 -15.04 -0.25
C ARG A 125 -2.53 -16.09 0.07
N LEU A 126 -2.49 -17.18 -0.69
CA LEU A 126 -1.50 -18.25 -0.52
C LEU A 126 -0.07 -17.82 -0.86
N SER A 127 0.10 -16.80 -1.72
CA SER A 127 1.41 -16.25 -2.08
C SER A 127 2.06 -15.40 -0.99
N MET A 128 1.29 -14.96 0.02
CA MET A 128 1.78 -14.08 1.08
C MET A 128 2.28 -14.88 2.29
N PRO A 129 3.47 -14.57 2.85
CA PRO A 129 3.89 -15.16 4.11
C PRO A 129 2.91 -14.82 5.24
N ARG A 130 2.59 -15.82 6.07
CA ARG A 130 1.51 -15.75 7.08
C ARG A 130 1.72 -14.62 8.10
N GLU A 131 2.96 -14.28 8.41
CA GLU A 131 3.34 -13.18 9.30
C GLU A 131 2.96 -11.78 8.78
N PHE A 132 2.68 -11.66 7.48
CA PHE A 132 2.27 -10.40 6.85
C PHE A 132 0.79 -10.37 6.47
N TRP A 133 0.04 -11.43 6.75
CA TRP A 133 -1.39 -11.49 6.44
C TRP A 133 -2.16 -10.36 7.12
N PRO A 134 -3.13 -9.75 6.42
CA PRO A 134 -4.14 -8.90 7.04
C PRO A 134 -4.88 -9.64 8.16
N GLN A 135 -5.23 -8.92 9.22
CA GLN A 135 -5.94 -9.51 10.37
C GLN A 135 -7.27 -10.15 9.97
N LYS A 136 -7.95 -9.60 8.96
CA LYS A 136 -9.18 -10.17 8.38
C LYS A 136 -8.99 -11.63 7.96
N TRP A 137 -7.92 -11.94 7.23
CA TRP A 137 -7.64 -13.32 6.79
C TRP A 137 -7.33 -14.25 7.94
N LEU A 138 -6.63 -13.78 8.97
CA LEU A 138 -6.34 -14.56 10.17
C LEU A 138 -7.62 -14.88 10.97
N ASN A 139 -8.62 -14.01 10.93
CA ASN A 139 -9.89 -14.21 11.62
C ASN A 139 -10.80 -15.21 10.90
N GLU A 140 -10.71 -15.30 9.56
CA GLU A 140 -11.51 -16.23 8.75
C GLU A 140 -11.08 -17.70 8.87
N GLU A 141 -9.90 -17.99 9.45
CA GLU A 141 -9.45 -19.38 9.68
C GLU A 141 -9.99 -20.00 10.98
N LYS A 142 -10.72 -19.23 11.79
CA LYS A 142 -11.28 -19.68 13.07
C LYS A 142 -12.76 -20.03 12.94
#